data_AF-A0A1E5NIZ4-F1
#
_entry.id   AF-A0A1E5NIZ4-F1
#
_cell.length_a   1.000
_cell.length_b   1.000
_cell.length_c   1.000
_cell.angle_alpha   90.00
_cell.angle_beta   90.00
_cell.angle_gamma   90.00
#
_symmetry.space_group_name_H-M   'P 1'
#
loop_
_entity.id
_entity.type
_entity.pdbx_description
1 polymer ?
#
loop_
_entity_poly.entity_id
_entity_poly.type
_entity_poly.pdbx_seq_one_letter_code
_entity_poly.pdbx_strand_id
1 'polypeptide(L)'
;MKLNKYIFIPLLFCLTIIISCSESMPLKEYKDATALRDKAIRYDLQNYSKEQFDIAEASYSEAIILIDENKDSAKVKDLLTTASNSYQTVLNEGLPQYAEVLKNEIDLERVYSKEVKAYRVDKDNYEFAELNYINALSALSTNNYEEAVNCFLNAKKYHHKAYFTTKVRYDESTRGIKEAEDKIKQVDELDVSYSK
;
A
#
# COMPACT_ATOMS: atom_id res chain seq x y z
N MET A 1 63.74 -41.28 41.58
CA MET A 1 63.67 -39.95 42.23
C MET A 1 62.27 -39.40 41.99
N LYS A 2 61.40 -39.40 43.02
CA LYS A 2 61.01 -38.21 43.82
C LYS A 2 60.19 -37.21 42.95
N LEU A 3 58.92 -36.90 43.18
CA LEU A 3 58.08 -36.87 44.39
C LEU A 3 56.57 -36.98 44.04
N ASN A 4 55.82 -37.73 44.85
CA ASN A 4 54.37 -37.55 45.08
C ASN A 4 54.06 -36.09 45.50
N LYS A 5 52.82 -35.61 45.33
CA LYS A 5 51.99 -35.00 46.40
C LYS A 5 50.60 -34.51 45.89
N TYR A 6 49.56 -35.16 46.44
CA TYR A 6 48.25 -34.67 46.94
C TYR A 6 47.36 -33.77 46.05
N ILE A 7 46.19 -34.25 45.60
CA ILE A 7 44.88 -34.23 46.31
C ILE A 7 44.49 -32.82 46.77
N PHE A 8 43.52 -32.21 46.07
CA PHE A 8 42.47 -31.39 46.67
C PHE A 8 41.29 -31.20 45.68
N ILE A 9 40.31 -32.10 45.76
CA ILE A 9 38.92 -31.83 45.33
C ILE A 9 38.23 -31.23 46.57
N PRO A 10 37.51 -30.11 46.43
CA PRO A 10 36.09 -30.19 46.77
C PRO A 10 35.17 -29.32 45.90
N LEU A 11 33.92 -29.80 45.85
CA LEU A 11 32.67 -29.04 45.78
C LEU A 11 32.42 -28.25 44.48
N LEU A 12 31.58 -28.77 43.59
CA LEU A 12 30.12 -28.63 43.70
C LEU A 12 29.70 -27.16 43.80
N PHE A 13 29.56 -26.52 42.65
CA PHE A 13 28.42 -25.65 42.40
C PHE A 13 28.13 -25.67 40.90
N CYS A 14 27.47 -26.76 40.46
CA CYS A 14 26.64 -26.71 39.27
C CYS A 14 25.50 -25.72 39.55
N LEU A 15 25.78 -24.42 39.37
CA LEU A 15 24.74 -23.45 39.08
C LEU A 15 24.36 -23.60 37.60
N THR A 16 23.73 -24.74 37.30
CA THR A 16 22.71 -24.74 36.25
C THR A 16 21.56 -23.89 36.79
N ILE A 17 21.71 -22.56 36.73
CA ILE A 17 20.53 -21.73 36.55
C ILE A 17 20.08 -22.07 35.13
N ILE A 18 19.27 -23.12 35.04
CA ILE A 18 18.31 -23.21 33.94
C ILE A 18 17.41 -22.02 34.22
N ILE A 19 17.73 -20.87 33.60
CA ILE A 19 16.77 -19.80 33.43
C ILE A 19 15.71 -20.43 32.53
N SER A 20 14.73 -21.09 33.15
CA SER A 20 13.50 -21.51 32.52
C SER A 20 12.65 -20.26 32.31
N CYS A 21 13.09 -19.38 31.41
CA CYS A 21 12.35 -18.23 30.91
C CYS A 21 12.87 -17.92 29.50
N SER A 22 12.57 -18.80 28.56
CA SER A 22 12.51 -18.43 27.15
C SER A 22 11.51 -19.32 26.45
N GLU A 23 10.25 -19.29 26.89
CA GLU A 23 9.18 -19.36 25.89
C GLU A 23 9.26 -18.04 25.12
N SER A 24 10.22 -17.97 24.19
CA SER A 24 10.39 -16.84 23.30
C SER A 24 9.07 -16.62 22.57
N MET A 25 8.56 -15.38 22.58
CA MET A 25 7.45 -14.91 21.76
C MET A 25 7.39 -15.64 20.40
N PRO A 26 6.21 -16.12 19.95
CA PRO A 26 6.02 -16.75 18.63
C PRO A 26 6.31 -15.76 17.48
N LEU A 27 7.60 -15.49 17.24
CA LEU A 27 8.06 -14.37 16.42
C LEU A 27 7.67 -14.52 14.95
N LYS A 28 7.61 -15.77 14.46
CA LYS A 28 7.20 -16.06 13.10
C LYS A 28 5.72 -15.72 12.92
N GLU A 29 4.87 -16.28 13.78
CA GLU A 29 3.42 -16.07 13.75
C GLU A 29 3.06 -14.59 13.93
N TYR A 30 3.80 -13.89 14.80
CA TYR A 30 3.64 -12.45 14.97
C TYR A 30 3.93 -11.70 13.67
N LYS A 31 5.09 -11.94 13.06
CA LYS A 31 5.47 -11.29 11.79
C LYS A 31 4.49 -11.59 10.66
N ASP A 32 4.07 -12.84 10.54
CA ASP A 32 3.12 -13.28 9.52
C ASP A 32 1.77 -12.56 9.71
N ALA A 33 1.22 -12.55 10.93
CA ALA A 33 -0.01 -11.87 11.25
C ALA A 33 0.08 -10.34 11.02
N THR A 34 1.17 -9.69 11.46
CA THR A 34 1.40 -8.25 11.24
C THR A 34 1.46 -7.93 9.75
N ALA A 35 2.19 -8.73 8.96
CA ALA A 35 2.32 -8.48 7.52
C ALA A 35 0.96 -8.60 6.80
N LEU A 36 0.16 -9.60 7.17
CA LEU A 36 -1.19 -9.78 6.60
C LEU A 36 -2.14 -8.65 7.02
N ARG A 37 -2.08 -8.25 8.29
CA ARG A 37 -2.83 -7.10 8.82
C ARG A 37 -2.51 -5.82 8.06
N ASP A 38 -1.23 -5.53 7.90
CA ASP A 38 -0.76 -4.32 7.22
C ASP A 38 -1.21 -4.29 5.76
N LYS A 39 -1.26 -5.45 5.08
CA LYS A 39 -1.82 -5.56 3.74
C LYS A 39 -3.32 -5.30 3.71
N ALA A 40 -4.08 -5.94 4.60
CA ALA A 40 -5.54 -5.76 4.66
C ALA A 40 -5.93 -4.30 4.92
N ILE A 41 -5.17 -3.61 5.78
CA ILE A 41 -5.36 -2.17 6.07
C ILE A 41 -4.91 -1.31 4.89
N ARG A 42 -3.74 -1.58 4.29
CA ARG A 42 -3.21 -0.79 3.16
C ARG A 42 -4.19 -0.72 1.99
N TYR A 43 -4.89 -1.81 1.72
CA TYR A 43 -5.87 -1.89 0.64
C TYR A 43 -7.30 -1.60 1.10
N ASP A 44 -7.51 -1.15 2.35
CA ASP A 44 -8.81 -0.84 2.95
C ASP A 44 -9.86 -1.96 2.79
N LEU A 45 -9.45 -3.20 3.06
CA LEU A 45 -10.27 -4.38 2.77
C LEU A 45 -11.29 -4.75 3.86
N GLN A 46 -11.36 -3.96 4.94
CA GLN A 46 -12.13 -4.30 6.16
C GLN A 46 -13.61 -4.53 5.86
N ASN A 47 -14.16 -3.82 4.87
CA ASN A 47 -15.59 -3.91 4.55
C ASN A 47 -15.95 -5.04 3.59
N TYR A 48 -14.98 -5.68 2.93
CA TYR A 48 -15.26 -6.78 2.00
C TYR A 48 -15.44 -8.12 2.72
N SER A 49 -14.85 -8.27 3.90
CA SER A 49 -15.00 -9.44 4.76
C SER A 49 -14.96 -9.03 6.23
N LYS A 50 -15.97 -8.26 6.64
CA LYS A 50 -15.99 -7.59 7.94
C LYS A 50 -15.88 -8.57 9.11
N GLU A 51 -16.61 -9.67 9.08
CA GLU A 51 -16.59 -10.67 10.13
C GLU A 51 -15.18 -11.26 10.32
N GLN A 52 -14.49 -11.60 9.23
CA GLN A 52 -13.13 -12.13 9.29
C GLN A 52 -12.13 -11.08 9.76
N PHE A 53 -12.31 -9.82 9.35
CA PHE A 53 -11.47 -8.73 9.84
C PHE A 53 -11.64 -8.50 11.35
N ASP A 54 -12.88 -8.52 11.85
CA ASP A 54 -13.17 -8.38 13.28
C ASP A 54 -12.56 -9.54 14.11
N ILE A 55 -12.68 -10.80 13.62
CA ILE A 55 -12.04 -11.98 14.24
C ILE A 55 -10.52 -11.82 14.27
N ALA A 56 -9.94 -11.33 13.17
CA ALA A 56 -8.51 -11.14 13.03
C ALA A 56 -7.98 -10.10 14.03
N GLU A 57 -8.59 -8.91 14.08
CA GLU A 57 -8.17 -7.82 14.99
C GLU A 57 -8.36 -8.20 16.46
N ALA A 58 -9.46 -8.90 16.81
CA ALA A 58 -9.70 -9.36 18.18
C ALA A 58 -8.61 -10.35 18.62
N SER A 59 -8.34 -11.37 17.80
CA SER A 59 -7.31 -12.39 18.07
C SER A 59 -5.91 -11.79 18.13
N TYR A 60 -5.59 -10.89 17.19
CA TYR A 60 -4.31 -10.19 17.16
C TYR A 60 -4.12 -9.35 18.42
N SER A 61 -5.12 -8.55 18.78
CA SER A 61 -5.06 -7.66 19.96
C SER A 61 -4.93 -8.45 21.27
N GLU A 62 -5.66 -9.56 21.43
CA GLU A 62 -5.50 -10.44 22.60
C GLU A 62 -4.08 -11.04 22.66
N ALA A 63 -3.51 -11.44 21.51
CA ALA A 63 -2.13 -11.93 21.47
C ALA A 63 -1.13 -10.86 21.91
N ILE A 64 -1.29 -9.60 21.48
CA ILE A 64 -0.40 -8.50 21.89
C ILE A 64 -0.44 -8.31 23.41
N ILE A 65 -1.63 -8.31 24.01
CA ILE A 65 -1.78 -8.18 25.47
C ILE A 65 -1.02 -9.29 26.20
N LEU A 66 -1.15 -10.55 25.75
CA LEU A 66 -0.45 -11.68 26.37
C LEU A 66 1.06 -11.63 26.17
N ILE A 67 1.54 -11.12 25.03
CA ILE A 67 2.96 -10.87 24.76
C ILE A 67 3.51 -9.82 25.73
N ASP A 68 2.81 -8.69 25.89
CA ASP A 68 3.23 -7.60 26.78
C ASP A 68 3.25 -8.06 28.25
N GLU A 69 2.33 -8.93 28.63
CA GLU A 69 2.27 -9.55 29.96
C GLU A 69 3.29 -10.70 30.15
N ASN A 70 4.00 -11.12 29.10
CA ASN A 70 4.88 -12.29 29.08
C ASN A 70 4.17 -13.58 29.56
N LYS A 71 2.95 -13.82 29.08
CA LYS A 71 2.13 -14.97 29.48
C LYS A 71 1.81 -15.90 28.30
N ASP A 72 1.73 -17.19 28.63
CA ASP A 72 1.08 -18.24 27.83
C ASP A 72 1.45 -18.23 26.34
N SER A 73 2.71 -18.58 26.03
CA SER A 73 3.23 -18.54 24.66
C SER A 73 2.48 -19.47 23.72
N ALA A 74 1.95 -20.58 24.23
CA ALA A 74 1.10 -21.50 23.47
C ALA A 74 -0.20 -20.80 23.01
N LYS A 75 -0.90 -20.13 23.94
CA LYS A 75 -2.10 -19.36 23.59
C LYS A 75 -1.79 -18.19 22.65
N VAL A 76 -0.68 -17.49 22.86
CA VAL A 76 -0.22 -16.43 21.94
C VAL A 76 -0.07 -16.96 20.52
N LYS A 77 0.56 -18.14 20.36
CA LYS A 77 0.75 -18.77 19.05
C LYS A 77 -0.59 -19.10 18.38
N ASP A 78 -1.54 -19.65 19.12
CA ASP A 78 -2.87 -20.01 18.60
C ASP A 78 -3.66 -18.77 18.18
N LEU A 79 -3.61 -17.69 18.97
CA LEU A 79 -4.26 -16.42 18.64
C LEU A 79 -3.66 -15.77 17.38
N LEU A 80 -2.32 -15.73 17.27
CA LEU A 80 -1.64 -15.18 16.08
C LEU A 80 -1.89 -16.02 14.83
N THR A 81 -2.01 -17.34 14.98
CA THR A 81 -2.38 -18.24 13.87
C THR A 81 -3.83 -17.96 13.43
N THR A 82 -4.75 -17.79 14.38
CA THR A 82 -6.15 -17.44 14.12
C THR A 82 -6.26 -16.10 13.40
N ALA A 83 -5.51 -15.09 13.86
CA ALA A 83 -5.43 -13.79 13.23
C ALA A 83 -4.91 -13.88 11.79
N SER A 84 -3.81 -14.61 11.58
CA SER A 84 -3.21 -14.81 10.25
C SER A 84 -4.19 -15.44 9.27
N ASN A 85 -4.86 -16.53 9.66
CA ASN A 85 -5.84 -17.21 8.80
C ASN A 85 -7.03 -16.31 8.45
N SER A 86 -7.48 -15.50 9.41
CA SER A 86 -8.60 -14.58 9.22
C SER A 86 -8.21 -13.41 8.30
N TYR A 87 -7.05 -12.77 8.49
CA TYR A 87 -6.55 -11.75 7.55
C TYR A 87 -6.31 -12.31 6.14
N GLN A 88 -5.80 -13.54 6.03
CA GLN A 88 -5.63 -14.18 4.73
C GLN A 88 -6.98 -14.37 4.03
N THR A 89 -8.03 -14.69 4.77
CA THR A 89 -9.40 -14.78 4.22
C THR A 89 -9.90 -13.41 3.77
N VAL A 90 -9.68 -12.35 4.57
CA VAL A 90 -9.98 -10.97 4.17
C VAL A 90 -9.29 -10.59 2.85
N LEU A 91 -8.01 -10.94 2.69
CA LEU A 91 -7.26 -10.67 1.46
C LEU A 91 -7.82 -11.47 0.27
N ASN A 92 -8.12 -12.75 0.47
CA ASN A 92 -8.63 -13.63 -0.58
C ASN A 92 -10.02 -13.21 -1.07
N GLU A 93 -10.87 -12.71 -0.19
CA GLU A 93 -12.22 -12.25 -0.53
C GLU A 93 -12.23 -10.79 -1.01
N GLY A 94 -11.40 -9.94 -0.42
CA GLY A 94 -11.39 -8.50 -0.66
C GLY A 94 -10.63 -8.07 -1.91
N LEU A 95 -9.45 -8.63 -2.17
CA LEU A 95 -8.63 -8.21 -3.32
C LEU A 95 -9.34 -8.40 -4.68
N PRO A 96 -10.04 -9.53 -4.96
CA PRO A 96 -10.77 -9.68 -6.22
C PRO A 96 -11.86 -8.62 -6.40
N GLN A 97 -12.65 -8.37 -5.36
CA GLN A 97 -13.73 -7.38 -5.41
C GLN A 97 -13.18 -5.97 -5.57
N TYR A 98 -12.11 -5.64 -4.84
CA TYR A 98 -11.49 -4.33 -4.94
C TYR A 98 -10.84 -4.08 -6.31
N ALA A 99 -10.21 -5.12 -6.90
CA ALA A 99 -9.67 -5.03 -8.26
C ALA A 99 -10.76 -4.67 -9.29
N GLU A 100 -11.95 -5.27 -9.19
CA GLU A 100 -13.08 -4.95 -10.06
C GLU A 100 -13.61 -3.52 -9.86
N VAL A 101 -13.70 -3.07 -8.60
CA VAL A 101 -14.05 -1.67 -8.30
C VAL A 101 -13.06 -0.72 -8.95
N LEU A 102 -11.76 -0.93 -8.74
CA LEU A 102 -10.71 -0.10 -9.32
C LEU A 102 -10.73 -0.11 -10.84
N LYS A 103 -10.95 -1.27 -11.46
CA LYS A 103 -11.07 -1.39 -12.91
C LYS A 103 -12.16 -0.45 -13.45
N ASN A 104 -13.34 -0.43 -12.83
CA ASN A 104 -14.44 0.43 -13.24
C ASN A 104 -14.14 1.92 -13.02
N GLU A 105 -13.50 2.27 -11.91
CA GLU A 105 -13.08 3.65 -11.65
C GLU A 105 -12.07 4.14 -12.69
N ILE A 106 -11.10 3.30 -13.06
CA ILE A 106 -10.05 3.67 -14.02
C ILE A 106 -10.61 3.69 -15.44
N ASP A 107 -11.54 2.81 -15.79
CA ASP A 107 -12.25 2.88 -17.06
C ASP A 107 -12.90 4.26 -17.28
N LEU A 108 -13.43 4.87 -16.21
CA LEU A 108 -13.94 6.24 -16.24
C LEU A 108 -12.83 7.29 -16.37
N GLU A 109 -11.75 7.20 -15.58
CA GLU A 109 -10.63 8.15 -15.64
C GLU A 109 -9.90 8.14 -16.99
N ARG A 110 -9.85 6.97 -17.65
CA ARG A 110 -9.34 6.82 -19.01
C ARG A 110 -10.15 7.63 -20.02
N VAL A 111 -11.48 7.62 -19.91
CA VAL A 111 -12.36 8.45 -20.75
C VAL A 111 -12.05 9.93 -20.51
N TYR A 112 -12.06 10.38 -19.26
CA TYR A 112 -11.84 11.80 -18.93
C TYR A 112 -10.48 12.32 -19.37
N SER A 113 -9.41 11.56 -19.11
CA SER A 113 -8.05 11.94 -19.52
C SER A 113 -7.90 11.97 -21.05
N LYS A 114 -8.57 11.08 -21.78
CA LYS A 114 -8.60 11.09 -23.24
C LYS A 114 -9.40 12.27 -23.81
N GLU A 115 -10.54 12.60 -23.22
CA GLU A 115 -11.40 13.73 -23.64
C GLU A 115 -10.68 15.07 -23.57
N VAL A 116 -9.90 15.30 -22.50
CA VAL A 116 -9.07 16.51 -22.36
C VAL A 116 -7.80 16.46 -23.22
N LYS A 117 -7.59 15.39 -24.00
CA LYS A 117 -6.42 15.16 -24.85
C LYS A 117 -5.11 15.08 -24.06
N ALA A 118 -5.14 14.50 -22.86
CA ALA A 118 -3.96 14.37 -22.01
C ALA A 118 -2.82 13.61 -22.70
N TYR A 119 -3.14 12.64 -23.56
CA TYR A 119 -2.19 11.92 -24.40
C TYR A 119 -1.33 12.81 -25.35
N ARG A 120 -1.71 14.06 -25.56
CA ARG A 120 -0.94 15.05 -26.33
C ARG A 120 -0.16 16.03 -25.47
N VAL A 121 -0.67 16.32 -24.27
CA VAL A 121 -0.19 17.42 -23.42
C VAL A 121 0.72 16.91 -22.32
N ASP A 122 0.33 15.83 -21.64
CA ASP A 122 1.09 15.16 -20.60
C ASP A 122 1.25 13.67 -20.98
N LYS A 123 1.96 13.46 -22.09
CA LYS A 123 2.09 12.17 -22.77
C LYS A 123 2.69 11.11 -21.85
N ASP A 124 3.74 11.43 -21.11
CA ASP A 124 4.47 10.47 -20.29
C ASP A 124 3.57 9.90 -19.18
N ASN A 125 2.88 10.76 -18.43
CA ASN A 125 1.94 10.28 -17.40
C ASN A 125 0.79 9.49 -18.03
N TYR A 126 0.26 9.92 -19.17
CA TYR A 126 -0.80 9.17 -19.85
C TYR A 126 -0.34 7.77 -20.28
N GLU A 127 0.85 7.65 -20.89
CA GLU A 127 1.39 6.35 -21.34
C GLU A 127 1.75 5.44 -20.16
N PHE A 128 2.30 5.99 -19.06
CA PHE A 128 2.51 5.21 -17.83
C PHE A 128 1.21 4.73 -17.23
N ALA A 129 0.14 5.52 -17.30
CA ALA A 129 -1.18 5.12 -16.82
C ALA A 129 -1.73 3.93 -17.62
N GLU A 130 -1.71 4.03 -18.95
CA GLU A 130 -2.19 2.96 -19.85
C GLU A 130 -1.36 1.67 -19.71
N LEU A 131 -0.03 1.78 -19.55
CA LEU A 131 0.82 0.62 -19.32
C LEU A 131 0.46 -0.10 -18.01
N ASN A 132 0.25 0.66 -16.92
CA ASN A 132 -0.17 0.08 -15.65
C ASN A 132 -1.56 -0.54 -15.75
N TYR A 133 -2.49 0.07 -16.49
CA TYR A 133 -3.81 -0.49 -16.71
C TYR A 133 -3.75 -1.84 -17.46
N ILE A 134 -2.93 -1.94 -18.50
CA ILE A 134 -2.70 -3.20 -19.24
C ILE A 134 -2.09 -4.27 -18.32
N ASN A 135 -1.08 -3.91 -17.53
CA ASN A 135 -0.46 -4.84 -16.58
C ASN A 135 -1.47 -5.30 -15.52
N ALA A 136 -2.34 -4.41 -15.05
CA ALA A 136 -3.41 -4.75 -14.11
C ALA A 136 -4.39 -5.77 -14.70
N LEU A 137 -4.82 -5.57 -15.95
CA LEU A 137 -5.68 -6.53 -16.64
C LEU A 137 -5.01 -7.89 -16.83
N SER A 138 -3.71 -7.91 -17.15
CA SER A 138 -2.93 -9.15 -17.25
C SER A 138 -2.86 -9.88 -15.90
N ALA A 139 -2.56 -9.16 -14.83
CA ALA A 139 -2.52 -9.70 -13.47
C ALA A 139 -3.90 -10.23 -13.03
N LEU A 140 -4.97 -9.46 -13.30
CA LEU A 140 -6.35 -9.86 -13.03
C LEU A 140 -6.72 -11.16 -13.76
N SER A 141 -6.37 -11.28 -15.05
CA SER A 141 -6.65 -12.48 -15.85
C SER A 141 -5.94 -13.74 -15.36
N THR A 142 -4.89 -13.58 -14.55
CA THR A 142 -4.11 -14.67 -13.95
C THR A 142 -4.39 -14.86 -12.46
N ASN A 143 -5.45 -14.22 -11.94
CA ASN A 143 -5.85 -14.21 -10.52
C ASN A 143 -4.76 -13.67 -9.58
N ASN A 144 -3.79 -12.91 -10.09
CA ASN A 144 -2.81 -12.21 -9.27
C ASN A 144 -3.41 -10.89 -8.79
N TYR A 145 -4.36 -10.98 -7.87
CA TYR A 145 -5.18 -9.83 -7.45
C TYR A 145 -4.39 -8.74 -6.73
N GLU A 146 -3.34 -9.09 -5.97
CA GLU A 146 -2.50 -8.10 -5.30
C GLU A 146 -1.73 -7.25 -6.32
N GLU A 147 -1.13 -7.88 -7.34
CA GLU A 147 -0.49 -7.15 -8.44
C GLU A 147 -1.49 -6.34 -9.25
N ALA A 148 -2.68 -6.90 -9.53
CA ALA A 148 -3.74 -6.20 -10.25
C ALA A 148 -4.16 -4.91 -9.53
N VAL A 149 -4.43 -4.99 -8.22
CA VAL A 149 -4.77 -3.81 -7.39
C VAL A 149 -3.66 -2.78 -7.42
N ASN A 150 -2.39 -3.18 -7.25
CA ASN A 150 -1.26 -2.25 -7.27
C ASN A 150 -1.11 -1.54 -8.63
N CYS A 151 -1.20 -2.29 -9.74
CA CYS A 151 -1.15 -1.73 -11.07
C CYS A 151 -2.35 -0.80 -11.33
N PHE A 152 -3.56 -1.17 -10.92
CA PHE A 152 -4.74 -0.31 -11.04
C PHE A 152 -4.56 1.00 -10.24
N LEU A 153 -4.12 0.95 -8.99
CA LEU A 153 -3.86 2.16 -8.19
C LEU A 153 -2.83 3.10 -8.85
N ASN A 154 -1.79 2.53 -9.47
CA ASN A 154 -0.83 3.31 -10.25
C ASN A 154 -1.45 3.90 -11.52
N ALA A 155 -2.25 3.13 -12.26
CA ALA A 155 -2.97 3.63 -13.43
C ALA A 155 -3.87 4.81 -13.08
N LYS A 156 -4.66 4.67 -12.00
CA LYS A 156 -5.50 5.73 -11.44
C LYS A 156 -4.70 7.00 -11.14
N LYS A 157 -3.60 6.85 -10.37
CA LYS A 157 -2.70 7.95 -10.02
C LYS A 157 -2.15 8.68 -11.25
N TYR A 158 -1.74 7.97 -12.29
CA TYR A 158 -1.15 8.58 -13.47
C TYR A 158 -2.20 9.19 -14.42
N HIS A 159 -3.38 8.58 -14.59
CA HIS A 159 -4.49 9.22 -15.32
C HIS A 159 -4.94 10.51 -14.65
N HIS A 160 -5.08 10.49 -13.32
CA HIS A 160 -5.41 11.67 -12.53
C HIS A 160 -4.37 12.78 -12.75
N LYS A 161 -3.08 12.48 -12.64
CA LYS A 161 -2.01 13.46 -12.92
C LYS A 161 -2.09 14.03 -14.34
N ALA A 162 -2.18 13.16 -15.35
CA ALA A 162 -2.23 13.58 -16.74
C ALA A 162 -3.44 14.49 -17.03
N TYR A 163 -4.59 14.17 -16.44
CA TYR A 163 -5.80 14.99 -16.52
C TYR A 163 -5.59 16.39 -15.94
N PHE A 164 -5.12 16.49 -14.69
CA PHE A 164 -4.96 17.79 -14.02
C PHE A 164 -3.85 18.65 -14.63
N THR A 165 -2.70 18.07 -14.99
CA THR A 165 -1.65 18.81 -15.72
C THR A 165 -2.19 19.40 -17.01
N THR A 166 -3.01 18.63 -17.74
CA THR A 166 -3.59 19.08 -19.00
C THR A 166 -4.59 20.21 -18.81
N LYS A 167 -5.43 20.13 -17.78
CA LYS A 167 -6.36 21.21 -17.42
C LYS A 167 -5.62 22.50 -17.06
N VAL A 168 -4.60 22.42 -16.21
CA VAL A 168 -3.79 23.60 -15.83
C VAL A 168 -3.16 24.26 -17.05
N ARG A 169 -2.53 23.48 -17.94
CA ARG A 169 -1.93 24.02 -19.17
C ARG A 169 -2.94 24.66 -20.11
N TYR A 170 -4.16 24.11 -20.18
CA TYR A 170 -5.25 24.69 -20.97
C TYR A 170 -5.68 26.05 -20.41
N ASP A 171 -5.87 26.14 -19.09
CA ASP A 171 -6.27 27.38 -18.43
C ASP A 171 -5.19 28.47 -18.57
N GLU A 172 -3.91 28.09 -18.42
CA GLU A 172 -2.78 28.98 -18.65
C GLU A 172 -2.70 29.48 -20.10
N SER A 173 -2.90 28.59 -21.08
CA SER A 173 -2.94 28.95 -22.50
C SER A 173 -4.09 29.92 -22.80
N THR A 174 -5.27 29.68 -22.23
CA THR A 174 -6.45 30.54 -22.44
C THR A 174 -6.22 31.94 -21.88
N ARG A 175 -5.61 32.03 -20.69
CA ARG A 175 -5.22 33.31 -20.09
C ARG A 175 -4.19 34.05 -20.96
N GLY A 176 -3.17 33.35 -21.44
CA GLY A 176 -2.13 33.93 -22.31
C GLY A 176 -2.67 34.46 -23.64
N ILE A 177 -3.62 33.75 -24.26
CA ILE A 177 -4.29 34.21 -25.49
C ILE A 177 -5.07 35.50 -25.23
N LYS A 178 -5.86 35.54 -24.16
CA LYS A 178 -6.63 36.74 -23.80
C LYS A 178 -5.72 37.95 -23.55
N GLU A 179 -4.63 37.74 -22.81
CA GLU A 179 -3.64 38.80 -22.58
C GLU A 179 -2.98 39.28 -23.88
N ALA A 180 -2.77 38.40 -24.86
CA ALA A 180 -2.25 38.76 -26.17
C ALA A 180 -3.28 39.53 -27.00
N GLU A 181 -4.54 39.10 -27.03
CA GLU A 181 -5.65 39.80 -27.70
C GLU A 181 -5.86 41.21 -27.14
N ASP A 182 -5.84 41.36 -25.81
CA ASP A 182 -5.95 42.67 -25.14
C ASP A 182 -4.79 43.61 -25.51
N LYS A 183 -3.57 43.08 -25.65
CA LYS A 183 -2.40 43.86 -26.10
C LYS A 183 -2.49 44.26 -27.56
N ILE A 184 -2.92 43.36 -28.43
CA ILE A 184 -3.13 43.65 -29.86
C ILE A 184 -4.13 44.80 -29.99
N LYS A 185 -5.25 44.73 -29.27
CA LYS A 185 -6.27 45.77 -29.28
C LYS A 185 -5.74 47.13 -28.80
N GLN A 186 -4.92 47.16 -27.75
CA GLN A 186 -4.29 48.40 -27.28
C GLN A 186 -3.35 49.01 -28.32
N VAL A 187 -2.56 48.17 -29.01
CA VAL A 187 -1.67 48.63 -30.09
C VAL A 187 -2.50 49.22 -31.25
N ASP A 188 -3.56 48.54 -31.68
CA ASP A 188 -4.43 49.03 -32.75
C ASP A 188 -5.11 50.37 -32.38
N GLU A 189 -5.54 50.53 -31.13
CA GLU A 189 -6.13 51.78 -30.64
C GLU A 189 -5.12 52.94 -30.60
N LEU A 190 -3.86 52.65 -30.25
CA LEU A 190 -2.77 53.63 -30.30
C LEU A 190 -2.45 54.05 -31.74
N ASP A 191 -2.33 53.10 -32.67
CA ASP A 191 -2.01 53.39 -34.08
C ASP A 191 -3.12 54.24 -34.76
N VAL A 192 -4.39 53.98 -34.42
CA VAL A 192 -5.53 54.81 -34.88
C VAL A 192 -5.48 56.22 -34.27
N SER A 193 -5.01 56.36 -33.03
CA SER A 193 -4.86 57.67 -32.37
C SER A 193 -3.71 58.50 -32.93
N TYR A 194 -2.63 57.87 -33.41
CA TYR A 194 -1.48 58.58 -34.01
C TYR A 194 -1.67 58.92 -35.50
N SER A 195 -2.67 58.30 -36.15
CA SER A 195 -2.99 58.51 -37.57
C SER A 195 -4.07 59.58 -37.82
N LYS A 196 -4.55 60.25 -36.76
CA LYS A 196 -5.48 61.39 -36.81
C LYS A 196 -4.77 62.69 -36.43
#